data_AF-A0A7G1G5T1-F1
#
_entry.id   AF-A0A7G1G5T1-F1
#
_cell.length_a   1.000
_cell.length_b   1.000
_cell.length_c   1.000
_cell.angle_alpha   90.00
_cell.angle_beta   90.00
_cell.angle_gamma   90.00
#
_symmetry.space_group_name_H-M   'P 1'
#
loop_
_entity.id
_entity.type
_entity.pdbx_description
1 polymer ?
#
loop_
_entity_poly.entity_id
_entity_poly.type
_entity_poly.pdbx_seq_one_letter_code
_entity_poly.pdbx_strand_id
1 'polypeptide(L)'
;MKDILFLKFRLLFIIIFILIFFPITIIVSDKDSIKLYSTGINLIVLNTKDTFKSNTFFFYKKIPYFNYAIINFKNSFLRFSNEKFLIQKQSKYNSAYVYFNKKFYKYKNFYSDKKWILSTVDSISNILKKLSIPTQNLFFVYTENRSFHINPNVMFVNSKKDIAHEYSHYYFGNLIEHSSKDTWHEILCETNSLLYLKRNNMEEYLNEANLKTIGYYKFPYGKNILEFIKRFNYNFDKIIDFESFLTKNFKKLNDKKFNSILKKEEFK
;
A
#
# COMPACT_ATOMS: atom_id res chain seq x y z
N MET A 1 -27.50 -45.38 -24.42
CA MET A 1 -26.17 -44.89 -24.85
C MET A 1 -26.18 -43.43 -25.31
N LYS A 2 -27.13 -42.98 -26.15
CA LYS A 2 -27.20 -41.58 -26.62
C LYS A 2 -27.42 -40.57 -25.48
N ASP A 3 -28.27 -40.88 -24.51
CA ASP A 3 -28.56 -39.95 -23.39
C ASP A 3 -27.37 -39.76 -22.44
N ILE A 4 -26.58 -40.81 -22.23
CA ILE A 4 -25.35 -40.75 -21.43
C ILE A 4 -24.30 -39.90 -22.15
N LEU A 5 -24.16 -40.05 -23.47
CA LEU A 5 -23.24 -39.25 -24.28
C LEU A 5 -23.65 -37.76 -24.25
N PHE A 6 -24.95 -37.49 -24.36
CA PHE A 6 -25.51 -36.15 -24.32
C PHE A 6 -25.35 -35.48 -22.94
N LEU A 7 -25.54 -36.23 -21.85
CA LEU A 7 -25.30 -35.75 -20.49
C LEU A 7 -23.82 -35.42 -20.27
N LYS A 8 -22.90 -36.28 -20.73
CA LYS A 8 -21.45 -36.03 -20.67
C LYS A 8 -21.06 -34.76 -21.44
N PHE A 9 -21.64 -34.55 -22.62
CA PHE A 9 -21.40 -33.34 -23.41
C PHE A 9 -21.89 -32.08 -22.70
N ARG A 10 -23.10 -32.10 -22.13
CA ARG A 10 -23.62 -30.97 -21.34
C ARG A 10 -22.75 -30.67 -20.13
N LEU A 11 -22.33 -31.69 -19.40
CA LEU A 11 -21.46 -31.52 -18.23
C LEU A 11 -20.10 -30.92 -18.63
N LEU A 12 -19.50 -31.42 -19.72
CA LEU A 12 -18.25 -30.86 -20.26
C LEU A 12 -18.43 -29.41 -20.67
N PHE A 13 -19.51 -29.08 -21.38
CA PHE A 13 -19.81 -27.71 -21.79
C PHE A 13 -19.98 -26.78 -20.60
N ILE A 14 -20.70 -27.21 -19.56
CA ILE A 14 -20.87 -26.46 -18.31
C ILE A 14 -19.52 -26.23 -17.63
N ILE A 15 -18.67 -27.26 -17.55
CA ILE A 15 -17.33 -27.13 -16.95
C ILE A 15 -16.48 -26.13 -17.74
N ILE A 16 -16.46 -26.23 -19.07
CA ILE A 16 -15.72 -25.28 -19.93
C ILE A 16 -16.25 -23.86 -19.73
N PHE A 17 -17.57 -23.69 -19.72
CA PHE A 17 -18.22 -22.39 -19.52
C PHE A 17 -17.84 -21.79 -18.16
N ILE A 18 -17.91 -22.59 -17.08
CA ILE A 18 -17.48 -22.16 -15.74
C ILE A 18 -16.01 -21.73 -15.78
N LEU A 19 -15.12 -22.52 -16.39
CA LEU A 19 -13.69 -22.20 -16.44
C LEU A 19 -13.35 -20.95 -17.26
N ILE A 20 -14.20 -20.58 -18.22
CA ILE A 20 -14.07 -19.35 -19.02
C ILE A 20 -14.40 -18.10 -18.17
N PHE A 21 -15.51 -18.14 -17.41
CA PHE A 21 -15.99 -17.00 -16.62
C PHE A 21 -15.43 -16.92 -15.20
N PHE A 22 -14.99 -18.04 -14.64
CA PHE A 22 -14.36 -18.15 -13.33
C PHE A 22 -12.94 -18.70 -13.47
N PRO A 23 -12.01 -17.90 -14.05
CA PRO A 23 -10.71 -18.42 -14.44
C PRO A 23 -9.88 -18.84 -13.22
N ILE A 24 -9.32 -20.04 -13.33
CA ILE A 24 -8.25 -20.53 -12.46
C ILE A 24 -6.93 -20.05 -13.08
N THR A 25 -6.13 -19.36 -12.27
CA THR A 25 -4.87 -18.76 -12.71
C THR A 25 -3.68 -19.44 -12.05
N ILE A 26 -2.66 -19.80 -12.83
CA ILE A 26 -1.37 -20.27 -12.33
C ILE A 26 -0.33 -19.18 -12.62
N ILE A 27 0.42 -18.83 -11.58
CA ILE A 27 1.42 -17.78 -11.63
C ILE A 27 2.81 -18.37 -11.35
N VAL A 28 3.74 -18.15 -12.28
CA VAL A 28 5.13 -18.59 -12.16
C VAL A 28 6.04 -17.39 -12.35
N SER A 29 6.93 -17.11 -11.38
CA SER A 29 7.88 -16.01 -11.51
C SER A 29 9.32 -16.48 -11.73
N ASP A 30 9.92 -15.89 -12.76
CA ASP A 30 11.34 -15.96 -13.07
C ASP A 30 11.99 -14.61 -12.72
N LYS A 31 13.33 -14.54 -12.81
CA LYS A 31 14.12 -13.35 -12.44
C LYS A 31 13.65 -12.08 -13.15
N ASP A 32 13.31 -12.16 -14.44
CA ASP A 32 13.01 -10.97 -15.25
C ASP A 32 11.63 -11.04 -15.91
N SER A 33 10.82 -12.04 -15.56
CA SER A 33 9.47 -12.16 -16.10
C SER A 33 8.51 -12.94 -15.21
N ILE A 34 7.22 -12.64 -15.35
CA ILE A 34 6.12 -13.39 -14.72
C ILE A 34 5.34 -14.07 -15.84
N LYS A 35 5.17 -15.38 -15.73
CA LYS A 35 4.35 -16.19 -16.63
C LYS A 35 3.01 -16.45 -15.95
N LEU A 36 1.94 -16.11 -16.65
CA LEU A 36 0.56 -16.31 -16.23
C LEU A 36 -0.09 -17.35 -17.14
N TYR A 37 -0.71 -18.35 -16.55
CA TYR A 37 -1.55 -19.32 -17.24
C TYR A 37 -2.97 -19.22 -16.70
N SER A 38 -3.97 -19.33 -17.56
CA SER A 38 -5.37 -19.14 -17.19
C SER A 38 -6.27 -20.11 -17.94
N THR A 39 -7.25 -20.69 -17.24
CA THR A 39 -8.31 -21.50 -17.88
C THR A 39 -9.34 -20.65 -18.63
N GLY A 40 -9.42 -19.35 -18.33
CA GLY A 40 -10.44 -18.44 -18.86
C GLY A 40 -9.92 -17.03 -19.15
N ILE A 41 -10.86 -16.10 -19.33
CA ILE A 41 -10.52 -14.69 -19.63
C ILE A 41 -10.20 -13.96 -18.33
N ASN A 42 -8.95 -13.53 -18.18
CA ASN A 42 -8.49 -12.77 -17.03
C ASN A 42 -8.30 -11.29 -17.39
N LEU A 43 -8.71 -10.43 -16.47
CA LEU A 43 -8.48 -9.00 -16.49
C LEU A 43 -7.47 -8.64 -15.40
N ILE A 44 -6.37 -8.04 -15.82
CA ILE A 44 -5.29 -7.62 -14.93
C ILE A 44 -5.01 -6.13 -15.06
N VAL A 45 -4.58 -5.52 -13.96
CA VAL A 45 -3.95 -4.20 -13.95
C VAL A 45 -2.47 -4.40 -13.69
N LEU A 46 -1.64 -3.95 -14.63
CA LEU A 46 -0.19 -4.03 -14.55
C LEU A 46 0.39 -2.64 -14.33
N ASN A 47 1.35 -2.55 -13.41
CA ASN A 47 2.23 -1.39 -13.31
C ASN A 47 3.69 -1.84 -13.50
N THR A 48 4.28 -1.37 -14.59
CA THR A 48 5.71 -1.49 -14.87
C THR A 48 6.26 -0.09 -15.09
N LYS A 49 7.08 0.36 -14.14
CA LYS A 49 7.81 1.64 -14.11
C LYS A 49 6.94 2.92 -14.12
N ASP A 50 6.02 3.11 -15.07
CA ASP A 50 5.44 4.44 -15.34
C ASP A 50 3.94 4.50 -15.72
N THR A 51 3.24 3.37 -15.95
CA THR A 51 1.80 3.40 -16.29
C THR A 51 1.01 2.22 -15.72
N PHE A 52 -0.22 2.50 -15.26
CA PHE A 52 -1.22 1.47 -14.94
C PHE A 52 -1.94 1.08 -16.22
N LYS A 53 -1.61 -0.08 -16.80
CA LYS A 53 -2.27 -0.59 -17.99
C LYS A 53 -3.21 -1.73 -17.61
N SER A 54 -4.51 -1.50 -17.83
CA SER A 54 -5.48 -2.60 -17.81
C SER A 54 -5.28 -3.45 -19.06
N ASN A 55 -5.30 -4.76 -18.88
CA ASN A 55 -5.05 -5.67 -19.98
C ASN A 55 -5.84 -6.98 -19.76
N THR A 56 -6.34 -7.53 -20.85
CA THR A 56 -7.10 -8.78 -20.84
C THR A 56 -6.25 -9.86 -21.49
N PHE A 57 -6.24 -11.06 -20.93
CA PHE A 57 -5.57 -12.20 -21.55
C PHE A 57 -6.39 -13.48 -21.40
N PHE A 58 -6.17 -14.40 -22.33
CA PHE A 58 -6.72 -15.74 -22.33
C PHE A 58 -5.58 -16.73 -22.48
N PHE A 59 -5.68 -17.87 -21.78
CA PHE A 59 -4.70 -18.97 -21.79
C PHE A 59 -3.32 -18.65 -21.21
N TYR A 60 -2.58 -17.70 -21.80
CA TYR A 60 -1.20 -17.43 -21.42
C TYR A 60 -0.80 -15.96 -21.58
N LYS A 61 0.06 -15.47 -20.68
CA LYS A 61 0.74 -14.19 -20.82
C LYS A 61 2.09 -14.19 -20.13
N LYS A 62 3.10 -13.63 -20.82
CA LYS A 62 4.41 -13.31 -20.23
C LYS A 62 4.51 -11.81 -19.99
N ILE A 63 4.91 -11.41 -18.79
CA ILE A 63 5.10 -10.02 -18.39
C ILE A 63 6.57 -9.82 -18.03
N PRO A 64 7.37 -9.18 -18.89
CA PRO A 64 8.74 -8.82 -18.54
C PRO A 64 8.76 -7.68 -17.51
N TYR A 65 9.74 -7.68 -16.61
CA TYR A 65 9.96 -6.60 -15.65
C TYR A 65 11.45 -6.48 -15.27
N PHE A 66 11.92 -5.26 -15.03
CA PHE A 66 13.35 -4.99 -14.80
C PHE A 66 13.75 -4.83 -13.33
N ASN A 67 12.90 -4.21 -12.50
CA ASN A 67 13.15 -4.04 -11.05
C ASN A 67 12.03 -4.68 -10.25
N TYR A 68 10.81 -4.25 -10.56
CA TYR A 68 9.60 -4.72 -9.92
C TYR A 68 8.46 -4.81 -10.91
N ALA A 69 7.45 -5.60 -10.56
CA ALA A 69 6.16 -5.63 -11.23
C ALA A 69 5.04 -5.69 -10.19
N ILE A 70 3.99 -4.92 -10.44
CA ILE A 70 2.77 -4.94 -9.61
C ILE A 70 1.64 -5.48 -10.49
N ILE A 71 0.99 -6.54 -10.02
CA ILE A 71 -0.10 -7.23 -10.73
C ILE A 71 -1.31 -7.31 -9.82
N ASN A 72 -2.43 -6.75 -10.27
CA ASN A 72 -3.73 -6.94 -9.63
C ASN A 72 -4.69 -7.69 -10.56
N PHE A 73 -5.17 -8.87 -10.13
CA PHE A 73 -6.21 -9.62 -10.83
C PHE A 73 -7.59 -9.11 -10.43
N LYS A 74 -8.40 -8.70 -11.41
CA LYS A 74 -9.76 -8.19 -11.19
C LYS A 74 -10.82 -9.28 -11.10
N ASN A 75 -10.62 -10.45 -11.72
CA ASN A 75 -11.68 -11.46 -11.87
C ASN A 75 -11.22 -12.93 -11.78
N SER A 76 -10.19 -13.24 -10.99
CA SER A 76 -9.76 -14.65 -10.83
C SER A 76 -10.42 -15.33 -9.64
N PHE A 77 -11.06 -16.47 -9.89
CA PHE A 77 -11.74 -17.27 -8.87
C PHE A 77 -10.74 -18.00 -7.96
N LEU A 78 -9.73 -18.65 -8.56
CA LEU A 78 -8.68 -19.38 -7.85
C LEU A 78 -7.31 -19.05 -8.44
N ARG A 79 -6.30 -18.98 -7.56
CA ARG A 79 -4.92 -18.65 -7.94
C ARG A 79 -3.93 -19.58 -7.26
N PHE A 80 -3.07 -20.21 -8.07
CA PHE A 80 -1.95 -21.01 -7.62
C PHE A 80 -0.64 -20.34 -8.01
N SER A 81 0.36 -20.40 -7.13
CA SER A 81 1.55 -19.59 -7.33
C SER A 81 2.84 -20.31 -6.93
N ASN A 82 3.82 -20.30 -7.83
CA ASN A 82 5.20 -20.75 -7.60
C ASN A 82 6.13 -19.57 -7.86
N GLU A 83 6.46 -18.82 -6.81
CA GLU A 83 6.99 -17.47 -6.95
C GLU A 83 8.28 -17.26 -6.14
N LYS A 84 9.42 -17.21 -6.82
CA LYS A 84 10.73 -16.97 -6.17
C LYS A 84 10.96 -15.51 -5.80
N PHE A 85 10.38 -14.58 -6.55
CA PHE A 85 10.63 -13.14 -6.46
C PHE A 85 9.44 -12.35 -5.89
N LEU A 86 8.46 -13.04 -5.31
CA LEU A 86 7.29 -12.39 -4.75
C LEU A 86 7.55 -11.91 -3.31
N ILE A 87 7.28 -10.63 -3.06
CA ILE A 87 7.35 -10.05 -1.71
C ILE A 87 5.97 -9.80 -1.09
N GLN A 88 4.91 -9.77 -1.90
CA GLN A 88 3.55 -9.61 -1.41
C GLN A 88 2.53 -10.34 -2.28
N LYS A 89 1.66 -11.16 -1.66
CA LYS A 89 0.51 -11.80 -2.31
C LYS A 89 -0.71 -10.89 -2.28
N GLN A 90 -1.54 -10.99 -3.32
CA GLN A 90 -2.86 -10.38 -3.29
C GLN A 90 -3.78 -11.17 -2.34
N SER A 91 -4.14 -10.57 -1.20
CA SER A 91 -5.06 -11.16 -0.21
C SER A 91 -6.51 -10.71 -0.37
N LYS A 92 -6.72 -9.45 -0.79
CA LYS A 92 -8.03 -8.81 -1.01
C LYS A 92 -8.08 -8.14 -2.40
N TYR A 93 -9.27 -7.79 -2.90
CA TYR A 93 -9.45 -7.09 -4.18
C TYR A 93 -8.62 -5.79 -4.31
N ASN A 94 -8.38 -5.11 -3.18
CA ASN A 94 -7.63 -3.84 -3.14
C ASN A 94 -6.11 -4.00 -2.94
N SER A 95 -5.62 -5.24 -2.84
CA SER A 95 -4.18 -5.53 -2.78
C SER A 95 -3.67 -5.98 -4.15
N ALA A 96 -2.36 -6.07 -4.30
CA ALA A 96 -1.72 -6.54 -5.52
C ALA A 96 -0.59 -7.52 -5.22
N TYR A 97 -0.30 -8.40 -6.17
CA TYR A 97 0.95 -9.14 -6.20
C TYR A 97 2.08 -8.17 -6.51
N VAL A 98 3.14 -8.23 -5.71
CA VAL A 98 4.34 -7.41 -5.94
C VAL A 98 5.56 -8.32 -6.05
N TYR A 99 6.22 -8.23 -7.20
CA TYR A 99 7.43 -8.96 -7.53
C TYR A 99 8.62 -8.01 -7.53
N PHE A 100 9.76 -8.48 -7.05
CA PHE A 100 11.00 -7.72 -6.98
C PHE A 100 12.19 -8.62 -7.29
N ASN A 101 12.98 -8.26 -8.31
CA ASN A 101 14.05 -9.14 -8.82
C ASN A 101 15.45 -8.82 -8.28
N LYS A 102 15.60 -7.72 -7.53
CA LYS A 102 16.86 -7.36 -6.88
C LYS A 102 16.93 -7.89 -5.45
N LYS A 103 18.12 -7.89 -4.87
CA LYS A 103 18.32 -8.23 -3.46
C LYS A 103 17.87 -7.09 -2.56
N PHE A 104 17.30 -7.45 -1.41
CA PHE A 104 16.98 -6.51 -0.33
C PHE A 104 18.11 -6.49 0.71
N TYR A 105 18.43 -5.31 1.20
CA TYR A 105 19.01 -5.12 2.52
C TYR A 105 17.93 -5.36 3.58
N LYS A 106 18.32 -5.98 4.69
CA LYS A 106 17.41 -6.31 5.79
C LYS A 106 17.86 -5.63 7.07
N TYR A 107 16.89 -5.09 7.81
CA TYR A 107 17.07 -4.62 9.18
C TYR A 107 15.79 -4.89 9.98
N LYS A 108 15.86 -5.73 11.02
CA LYS A 108 14.70 -6.22 11.77
C LYS A 108 13.64 -6.81 10.81
N ASN A 109 12.43 -6.24 10.81
CA ASN A 109 11.30 -6.56 9.94
C ASN A 109 11.19 -5.62 8.73
N PHE A 110 12.20 -4.79 8.47
CA PHE A 110 12.26 -3.88 7.33
C PHE A 110 13.21 -4.39 6.25
N TYR A 111 12.78 -4.27 5.01
CA TYR A 111 13.54 -4.67 3.83
C TYR A 111 13.60 -3.50 2.86
N SER A 112 14.76 -3.19 2.30
CA SER A 112 14.88 -2.15 1.29
C SER A 112 15.95 -2.42 0.23
N ASP A 113 15.76 -1.92 -0.98
CA ASP A 113 16.74 -1.99 -2.07
C ASP A 113 17.83 -0.90 -1.96
N LYS A 114 17.70 0.04 -1.01
CA LYS A 114 18.71 1.06 -0.71
C LYS A 114 19.06 1.08 0.77
N LYS A 115 20.36 1.18 1.08
CA LYS A 115 20.84 1.27 2.48
C LYS A 115 20.38 2.54 3.19
N TRP A 116 20.35 3.68 2.50
CA TRP A 116 19.97 4.96 3.11
C TRP A 116 18.53 4.96 3.63
N ILE A 117 17.63 4.21 2.97
CA ILE A 117 16.24 4.05 3.43
C ILE A 117 16.21 3.42 4.83
N LEU A 118 17.02 2.38 5.07
CA LEU A 118 17.08 1.72 6.38
C LEU A 118 17.50 2.69 7.50
N SER A 119 18.48 3.56 7.23
CA SER A 119 18.90 4.57 8.22
C SER A 119 17.81 5.60 8.55
N THR A 120 16.93 5.91 7.58
CA THR A 120 15.79 6.81 7.80
C THR A 120 14.66 6.13 8.55
N VAL A 121 14.42 4.84 8.28
CA VAL A 121 13.43 4.02 9.01
C VAL A 121 13.72 3.99 10.50
N ASP A 122 14.99 3.95 10.94
CA ASP A 122 15.33 4.01 12.37
C ASP A 122 14.88 5.33 13.03
N SER A 123 15.11 6.48 12.38
CA SER A 123 14.68 7.79 12.89
C SER A 123 13.16 7.88 12.99
N ILE A 124 12.45 7.40 11.96
CA ILE A 124 10.98 7.41 11.93
C ILE A 124 10.41 6.43 12.97
N SER A 125 10.97 5.23 13.08
CA SER A 125 10.55 4.23 14.08
C SER A 125 10.65 4.78 15.49
N ASN A 126 11.64 5.64 15.77
CA ASN A 126 11.77 6.31 17.06
C ASN A 126 10.68 7.36 17.30
N ILE A 127 10.23 8.07 16.26
CA ILE A 127 9.08 9.01 16.36
C ILE A 127 7.78 8.21 16.59
N LEU A 128 7.58 7.13 15.84
CA LEU A 128 6.35 6.32 15.88
C LEU A 128 6.36 5.22 16.94
N LYS A 129 7.39 5.14 17.79
CA LYS A 129 7.59 4.08 18.79
C LYS A 129 6.34 3.82 19.64
N LYS A 130 5.60 4.87 20.00
CA LYS A 130 4.38 4.78 20.84
C LYS A 130 3.18 4.13 20.12
N LEU A 131 3.23 3.96 18.80
CA LEU A 131 2.16 3.35 17.98
C LEU A 131 2.25 1.82 17.89
N SER A 132 3.31 1.21 18.43
CA SER A 132 3.75 -0.19 18.31
C SER A 132 4.76 -0.45 17.20
N ILE A 133 5.58 -1.49 17.37
CA ILE A 133 6.51 -1.96 16.33
C ILE A 133 5.72 -2.81 15.32
N PRO A 134 5.92 -2.63 14.00
CA PRO A 134 5.23 -3.45 13.02
C PRO A 134 5.56 -4.93 13.21
N THR A 135 4.53 -5.77 13.19
CA THR A 135 4.69 -7.22 13.38
C THR A 135 4.89 -7.96 12.07
N GLN A 136 4.65 -7.28 10.95
CA GLN A 136 4.79 -7.81 9.60
C GLN A 136 6.08 -7.29 8.96
N ASN A 137 6.58 -8.04 7.96
CA ASN A 137 7.68 -7.57 7.12
C ASN A 137 7.21 -6.40 6.27
N LEU A 138 7.90 -5.27 6.35
CA LEU A 138 7.64 -4.07 5.54
C LEU A 138 8.74 -3.92 4.49
N PHE A 139 8.34 -3.68 3.25
CA PHE A 139 9.24 -3.57 2.10
C PHE A 139 9.23 -2.14 1.57
N PHE A 140 10.35 -1.44 1.70
CA PHE A 140 10.55 -0.10 1.16
C PHE A 140 11.36 -0.17 -0.13
N VAL A 141 10.71 0.12 -1.25
CA VAL A 141 11.31 0.07 -2.58
C VAL A 141 11.55 1.50 -3.08
N TYR A 142 12.79 1.82 -3.42
CA TYR A 142 13.11 3.10 -4.03
C TYR A 142 12.48 3.23 -5.42
N THR A 143 11.90 4.39 -5.69
CA THR A 143 11.40 4.77 -7.02
C THR A 143 11.85 6.19 -7.35
N GLU A 144 12.13 6.45 -8.62
CA GLU A 144 12.54 7.78 -9.12
C GLU A 144 11.34 8.73 -9.30
N ASN A 145 10.13 8.17 -9.38
CA ASN A 145 8.92 8.93 -9.69
C ASN A 145 8.27 9.49 -8.41
N ARG A 146 7.08 8.97 -8.08
CA ARG A 146 6.31 9.35 -6.90
C ARG A 146 6.31 8.22 -5.89
N SER A 147 6.25 8.58 -4.62
CA SER A 147 5.98 7.64 -3.53
C SER A 147 4.51 7.18 -3.58
N PHE A 148 4.29 5.92 -3.21
CA PHE A 148 2.96 5.34 -3.04
C PHE A 148 3.02 4.02 -2.28
N HIS A 149 1.94 3.68 -1.59
CA HIS A 149 1.78 2.41 -0.88
C HIS A 149 0.98 1.39 -1.69
N ILE A 150 1.40 0.12 -1.61
CA ILE A 150 0.63 -1.05 -2.04
C ILE A 150 0.32 -1.90 -0.81
N ASN A 151 -0.94 -1.82 -0.39
CA ASN A 151 -1.47 -2.57 0.73
C ASN A 151 -1.16 -4.08 0.67
N PRO A 152 -0.79 -4.72 1.79
CA PRO A 152 -0.61 -4.11 3.12
C PRO A 152 0.80 -3.54 3.40
N ASN A 153 1.86 -4.03 2.74
CA ASN A 153 3.22 -3.97 3.32
C ASN A 153 4.33 -3.49 2.36
N VAL A 154 4.01 -3.05 1.15
CA VAL A 154 5.03 -2.55 0.21
C VAL A 154 4.87 -1.04 0.01
N MET A 155 5.92 -0.30 0.33
CA MET A 155 5.99 1.16 0.25
C MET A 155 7.00 1.54 -0.83
N PHE A 156 6.55 2.24 -1.86
CA PHE A 156 7.43 2.86 -2.84
C PHE A 156 7.76 4.27 -2.37
N VAL A 157 9.04 4.61 -2.28
CA VAL A 157 9.51 5.88 -1.70
C VAL A 157 10.58 6.52 -2.58
N ASN A 158 10.57 7.84 -2.68
CA ASN A 158 11.59 8.60 -3.40
C ASN A 158 12.44 9.52 -2.49
N SER A 159 11.99 9.79 -1.26
CA SER A 159 12.58 10.77 -0.35
C SER A 159 12.48 10.35 1.12
N LYS A 160 13.23 11.01 2.01
CA LYS A 160 13.23 10.69 3.44
C LYS A 160 11.90 11.01 4.13
N LYS A 161 11.27 12.14 3.78
CA LYS A 161 9.96 12.51 4.34
C LYS A 161 8.87 11.54 3.90
N ASP A 162 8.94 11.05 2.66
CA ASP A 162 7.95 10.11 2.14
C ASP A 162 8.05 8.74 2.82
N ILE A 163 9.24 8.36 3.32
CA ILE A 163 9.34 7.16 4.17
C ILE A 163 8.45 7.32 5.42
N ALA A 164 8.39 8.52 6.01
CA ALA A 164 7.54 8.75 7.18
C ALA A 164 6.06 8.66 6.82
N HIS A 165 5.66 9.30 5.71
CA HIS A 165 4.30 9.22 5.17
C HIS A 165 3.86 7.77 4.93
N GLU A 166 4.62 7.05 4.10
CA GLU A 166 4.27 5.71 3.63
C GLU A 166 4.37 4.67 4.75
N TYR A 167 5.28 4.87 5.71
CA TYR A 167 5.32 4.03 6.90
C TYR A 167 4.06 4.28 7.77
N SER A 168 3.62 5.53 7.96
CA SER A 168 2.43 5.80 8.75
C SER A 168 1.15 5.11 8.24
N HIS A 169 1.05 4.80 6.93
CA HIS A 169 -0.05 3.99 6.38
C HIS A 169 -0.13 2.57 6.93
N TYR A 170 0.96 2.02 7.47
CA TYR A 170 0.90 0.77 8.21
C TYR A 170 -0.08 0.88 9.39
N TYR A 171 -0.10 2.00 10.11
CA TYR A 171 -1.02 2.24 11.21
C TYR A 171 -2.36 2.79 10.70
N PHE A 172 -2.33 3.79 9.82
CA PHE A 172 -3.49 4.52 9.31
C PHE A 172 -3.79 4.14 7.86
N GLY A 173 -4.51 3.04 7.67
CA GLY A 173 -4.64 2.39 6.36
C GLY A 173 -4.81 0.89 6.51
N ASN A 174 -3.81 0.27 7.15
CA ASN A 174 -3.74 -1.17 7.32
C ASN A 174 -4.27 -1.63 8.70
N LEU A 175 -3.74 -1.12 9.82
CA LEU A 175 -4.24 -1.49 11.15
C LEU A 175 -5.63 -0.90 11.44
N ILE A 176 -5.85 0.37 11.08
CA ILE A 176 -7.17 1.01 11.10
C ILE A 176 -7.66 1.15 9.65
N GLU A 177 -8.66 0.34 9.29
CA GLU A 177 -9.24 0.37 7.94
C GLU A 177 -10.06 1.65 7.69
N HIS A 178 -10.09 2.12 6.45
CA HIS A 178 -10.88 3.28 6.00
C HIS A 178 -11.55 3.00 4.64
N SER A 179 -12.48 3.86 4.23
CA SER A 179 -13.02 3.86 2.87
C SER A 179 -12.16 4.72 1.93
N SER A 180 -12.33 4.54 0.62
CA SER A 180 -11.63 5.34 -0.40
C SER A 180 -12.03 6.81 -0.45
N LYS A 181 -13.07 7.21 0.30
CA LYS A 181 -13.55 8.59 0.39
C LYS A 181 -13.08 9.30 1.65
N ASP A 182 -12.62 8.54 2.65
CA ASP A 182 -12.10 9.11 3.89
C ASP A 182 -10.71 9.72 3.64
N THR A 183 -10.35 10.72 4.44
CA THR A 183 -9.10 11.48 4.29
C THR A 183 -8.32 11.64 5.59
N TRP A 184 -8.91 11.25 6.73
CA TRP A 184 -8.27 11.35 8.05
C TRP A 184 -6.90 10.64 8.12
N HIS A 185 -6.75 9.51 7.43
CA HIS A 185 -5.52 8.73 7.44
C HIS A 185 -4.37 9.48 6.75
N GLU A 186 -4.65 10.12 5.60
CA GLU A 186 -3.71 10.99 4.91
C GLU A 186 -3.29 12.18 5.76
N ILE A 187 -4.21 12.73 6.56
CA ILE A 187 -3.88 13.82 7.50
C ILE A 187 -2.85 13.37 8.53
N LEU A 188 -3.00 12.17 9.09
CA LEU A 188 -2.06 11.62 10.08
C LEU A 188 -0.72 11.22 9.44
N CYS A 189 -0.75 10.59 8.27
CA CYS A 189 0.48 10.24 7.54
C CYS A 189 1.29 11.47 7.19
N GLU A 190 0.64 12.51 6.64
CA GLU A 190 1.30 13.75 6.28
C GLU A 190 1.73 14.58 7.49
N THR A 191 0.98 14.51 8.60
CA THR A 191 1.43 15.08 9.87
C THR A 191 2.75 14.45 10.30
N ASN A 192 2.87 13.12 10.25
CA ASN A 192 4.09 12.41 10.63
C ASN A 192 5.30 12.74 9.74
N SER A 193 5.08 13.02 8.45
CA SER A 193 6.11 13.59 7.56
C SER A 193 6.62 14.94 8.06
N LEU A 194 5.71 15.83 8.47
CA LEU A 194 6.10 17.13 9.05
C LEU A 194 6.79 16.99 10.41
N LEU A 195 6.36 16.05 11.26
CA LEU A 195 7.02 15.76 12.54
C LEU A 195 8.46 15.31 12.30
N TYR A 196 8.66 14.42 11.32
CA TYR A 196 9.98 13.95 10.91
C TYR A 196 10.85 15.10 10.41
N LEU A 197 10.35 15.93 9.50
CA LEU A 197 11.09 17.08 8.98
C LEU A 197 11.45 18.06 10.09
N LYS A 198 10.50 18.48 10.94
CA LYS A 198 10.80 19.43 12.02
C LYS A 198 11.90 18.94 12.96
N ARG A 199 11.96 17.62 13.20
CA ARG A 199 12.98 17.00 14.07
C ARG A 199 14.35 16.88 13.40
N ASN A 200 14.42 16.62 12.09
CA ASN A 200 15.65 16.22 11.41
C ASN A 200 16.18 17.27 10.40
N ASN A 201 15.31 18.12 9.86
CA ASN A 201 15.63 19.16 8.90
C ASN A 201 14.63 20.33 8.99
N MET A 202 14.96 21.32 9.82
CA MET A 202 14.08 22.48 10.07
C MET A 202 13.88 23.34 8.81
N GLU A 203 14.87 23.44 7.92
CA GLU A 203 14.75 24.20 6.67
C GLU A 203 13.72 23.57 5.73
N GLU A 204 13.82 22.25 5.50
CA GLU A 204 12.82 21.51 4.72
C GLU A 204 11.43 21.57 5.36
N TYR A 205 11.34 21.52 6.69
CA TYR A 205 10.07 21.69 7.41
C TYR A 205 9.42 23.06 7.12
N LEU A 206 10.20 24.15 7.21
CA LEU A 206 9.70 25.49 6.96
C LEU A 206 9.25 25.65 5.50
N ASN A 207 10.02 25.11 4.56
CA ASN A 207 9.64 25.12 3.14
C ASN A 207 8.32 24.35 2.90
N GLU A 208 8.21 23.13 3.43
CA GLU A 208 7.00 22.30 3.30
C GLU A 208 5.79 22.98 3.96
N ALA A 209 5.95 23.58 5.15
CA ALA A 209 4.90 24.32 5.83
C ALA A 209 4.45 25.55 5.03
N ASN A 210 5.38 26.26 4.38
CA ASN A 210 5.06 27.39 3.52
C ASN A 210 4.26 26.93 2.29
N LEU A 211 4.70 25.88 1.60
CA LEU A 211 4.00 25.29 0.45
C LEU A 211 2.56 24.87 0.81
N LYS A 212 2.36 24.28 1.99
CA LYS A 212 1.01 23.94 2.50
C LYS A 212 0.16 25.18 2.81
N THR A 213 0.77 26.27 3.27
CA THR A 213 0.09 27.53 3.59
C THR A 213 -0.38 28.26 2.34
N ILE A 214 0.46 28.32 1.29
CA ILE A 214 0.13 28.99 0.02
C ILE A 214 -0.81 28.18 -0.89
N GLY A 215 -1.23 26.98 -0.48
CA GLY A 215 -2.17 26.15 -1.24
C GLY A 215 -1.55 25.37 -2.40
N TYR A 216 -0.24 25.10 -2.36
CA TYR A 216 0.44 24.31 -3.40
C TYR A 216 -0.13 22.87 -3.50
N TYR A 217 -0.49 22.28 -2.35
CA TYR A 217 -1.02 20.92 -2.28
C TYR A 217 -2.54 20.89 -2.33
N LYS A 218 -3.07 19.88 -3.03
CA LYS A 218 -4.52 19.58 -3.03
C LYS A 218 -4.96 19.05 -1.66
N PHE A 219 -6.23 19.21 -1.35
CA PHE A 219 -6.85 18.57 -0.18
C PHE A 219 -6.62 17.04 -0.20
N PRO A 220 -6.31 16.39 0.94
CA PRO A 220 -6.16 16.94 2.30
C PRO A 220 -4.75 17.41 2.68
N TYR A 221 -3.77 17.33 1.78
CA TYR A 221 -2.33 17.46 2.07
C TYR A 221 -1.82 18.89 2.33
N GLY A 222 -2.67 19.89 2.18
CA GLY A 222 -2.34 21.31 2.32
C GLY A 222 -2.56 21.86 3.74
N LYS A 223 -3.25 23.00 3.83
CA LYS A 223 -3.50 23.73 5.08
C LYS A 223 -4.17 22.90 6.18
N ASN A 224 -4.98 21.91 5.83
CA ASN A 224 -5.64 21.01 6.78
C ASN A 224 -4.65 20.28 7.70
N ILE A 225 -3.45 19.96 7.22
CA ILE A 225 -2.39 19.35 8.04
C ILE A 225 -1.93 20.32 9.12
N LEU A 226 -1.70 21.58 8.74
CA LEU A 226 -1.28 22.62 9.69
C LEU A 226 -2.39 22.94 10.70
N GLU A 227 -3.65 22.95 10.26
CA GLU A 227 -4.80 23.11 11.16
C GLU A 227 -4.93 21.95 12.14
N PHE A 228 -4.68 20.72 11.70
CA PHE A 228 -4.63 19.55 12.57
C PHE A 228 -3.53 19.71 13.63
N ILE A 229 -2.29 20.00 13.22
CA ILE A 229 -1.16 20.20 14.14
C ILE A 229 -1.43 21.35 15.13
N LYS A 230 -2.05 22.45 14.65
CA LYS A 230 -2.41 23.60 15.46
C LYS A 230 -3.39 23.24 16.58
N ARG A 231 -4.31 22.29 16.38
CA ARG A 231 -5.25 21.83 17.43
C ARG A 231 -4.55 21.25 18.65
N PHE A 232 -3.36 20.68 18.45
CA PHE A 232 -2.53 20.14 19.52
C PHE A 232 -1.48 21.17 20.01
N ASN A 233 -1.65 22.45 19.69
CA ASN A 233 -0.69 23.52 19.99
C ASN A 233 0.73 23.19 19.51
N TYR A 234 0.85 22.53 18.36
CA TYR A 234 2.13 22.06 17.82
C TYR A 234 2.92 21.12 18.76
N ASN A 235 2.26 20.53 19.76
CA ASN A 235 2.85 19.58 20.69
C ASN A 235 2.84 18.17 20.06
N PHE A 236 4.03 17.67 19.78
CA PHE A 236 4.23 16.42 19.06
C PHE A 236 3.89 15.20 19.90
N ASP A 237 4.19 15.23 21.19
CA ASP A 237 3.81 14.14 22.09
C ASP A 237 2.30 14.00 22.18
N LYS A 238 1.55 15.11 22.25
CA LYS A 238 0.08 15.06 22.22
C LYS A 238 -0.47 14.46 20.92
N ILE A 239 0.14 14.78 19.77
CA ILE A 239 -0.25 14.20 18.47
C ILE A 239 -0.01 12.69 18.47
N ILE A 240 1.17 12.25 18.90
CA ILE A 240 1.51 10.82 18.93
C ILE A 240 0.65 10.07 19.97
N ASP A 241 0.31 10.69 21.10
CA ASP A 241 -0.57 10.09 22.10
C ASP A 241 -2.01 9.94 21.56
N PHE A 242 -2.50 10.92 20.78
CA PHE A 242 -3.76 10.81 20.06
C PHE A 242 -3.74 9.69 19.01
N GLU A 243 -2.66 9.60 18.22
CA GLU A 243 -2.46 8.51 17.26
C GLU A 243 -2.38 7.12 17.94
N SER A 244 -1.70 7.04 19.10
CA SER A 244 -1.64 5.82 19.93
C SER A 244 -3.02 5.45 20.46
N PHE A 245 -3.81 6.43 20.86
CA PHE A 245 -5.21 6.22 21.25
C PHE A 245 -6.02 5.65 20.09
N LEU A 246 -5.88 6.19 18.87
CA LEU A 246 -6.62 5.68 17.71
C LEU A 246 -6.28 4.21 17.41
N THR A 247 -4.98 3.88 17.36
CA THR A 247 -4.51 2.52 17.03
C THR A 247 -4.91 1.48 18.07
N LYS A 248 -5.04 1.86 19.36
CA LYS A 248 -5.49 0.97 20.43
C LYS A 248 -7.00 0.72 20.43
N ASN A 249 -7.80 1.68 19.98
CA ASN A 249 -9.25 1.68 20.19
C ASN A 249 -10.07 1.42 18.93
N PHE A 250 -9.47 1.48 17.74
CA PHE A 250 -10.21 1.36 16.48
C PHE A 250 -9.57 0.35 15.54
N LYS A 251 -10.42 -0.46 14.89
CA LYS A 251 -10.04 -1.28 13.72
C LYS A 251 -10.52 -0.69 12.40
N LYS A 252 -11.49 0.23 12.46
CA LYS A 252 -12.06 0.93 11.31
C LYS A 252 -12.50 2.32 11.72
N LEU A 253 -12.23 3.33 10.90
CA LEU A 253 -12.54 4.72 11.19
C LEU A 253 -12.93 5.48 9.90
N ASN A 254 -13.88 6.42 10.03
CA ASN A 254 -14.28 7.33 8.96
C ASN A 254 -14.09 8.79 9.38
N ASP A 255 -14.14 9.71 8.42
CA ASP A 255 -13.87 11.14 8.65
C ASP A 255 -14.84 11.76 9.68
N LYS A 256 -16.12 11.36 9.69
CA LYS A 256 -17.11 11.88 10.65
C LYS A 256 -16.73 11.50 12.08
N LYS A 257 -16.36 10.24 12.31
CA LYS A 257 -15.96 9.75 13.63
C LYS A 257 -14.62 10.34 14.05
N PHE A 258 -13.64 10.42 13.15
CA PHE A 258 -12.37 11.08 13.41
C PHE A 258 -12.55 12.53 13.88
N ASN A 259 -13.34 13.31 13.16
CA ASN A 259 -13.65 14.70 13.52
C ASN A 259 -14.42 14.81 14.85
N SER A 260 -15.29 13.85 15.16
CA SER A 260 -15.97 13.79 16.46
C SER A 260 -14.99 13.54 17.61
N ILE A 261 -13.99 12.68 17.41
CA ILE A 261 -12.96 12.39 18.43
C ILE A 261 -12.10 13.65 18.64
N LEU A 262 -11.67 14.31 17.57
CA LEU A 262 -10.87 15.55 17.64
C LEU A 262 -11.56 16.72 18.36
N LYS A 263 -12.89 16.70 18.49
CA LYS A 263 -13.62 17.76 19.20
C LYS A 263 -13.65 17.58 20.72
N LYS A 264 -13.35 16.38 21.23
CA LYS A 264 -13.30 16.11 22.67
C LYS A 264 -12.15 16.86 23.32
N GLU A 265 -12.38 17.40 24.52
CA GLU A 265 -11.39 18.23 25.24
C GLU A 265 -10.14 17.48 25.67
N GLU A 266 -10.24 16.16 25.85
CA GLU A 266 -9.14 15.27 26.27
C GLU A 266 -7.90 15.31 25.36
N PHE A 267 -8.01 15.88 24.16
CA PHE A 267 -6.95 15.92 23.15
C PHE A 267 -6.55 17.33 22.71
N LYS A 268 -7.07 18.40 23.35
CA LYS A 268 -6.67 19.80 23.12
C LYS A 268 -5.50 20.19 24.05
#